data_AF-A0A8K1CAF4-F1
#
_entry.id   AF-A0A8K1CAF4-F1
#
_cell.length_a   1.000
_cell.length_b   1.000
_cell.length_c   1.000
_cell.angle_alpha   90.00
_cell.angle_beta   90.00
_cell.angle_gamma   90.00
#
_symmetry.space_group_name_H-M   'P 1'
#
loop_
_entity.id
_entity.type
_entity.pdbx_description
1 polymer ?
#
loop_
_entity_poly.entity_id
_entity_poly.type
_entity_poly.pdbx_seq_one_letter_code
_entity_poly.pdbx_strand_id
1 'polypeptide(L)'
;MMGAMRLSSGRVSVLPRRGIEEFFPVQQAAGEGAKRDSLTKVPGTVGQAKVLVGGDWKAWMLRQKSTDDLHKLWYVLLKERNALLTERAHARAKGIQMPNPERRTKVKKSMARIKLVLHERSQVYQANQAAKAQGAQQE
;
A
#
# COMPACT_ATOMS: atom_id res chain seq x y z
N MET A 1 45.13 -3.90 -25.48
CA MET A 1 43.92 -3.12 -25.75
C MET A 1 42.76 -3.74 -24.97
N MET A 2 42.39 -3.21 -23.80
CA MET A 2 41.22 -3.69 -23.06
C MET A 2 40.02 -2.82 -23.44
N GLY A 3 39.09 -3.38 -24.19
CA GLY A 3 37.83 -2.72 -24.56
C GLY A 3 36.90 -2.66 -23.34
N ALA A 4 36.72 -1.46 -22.81
CA ALA A 4 35.68 -1.20 -21.82
C ALA A 4 34.30 -1.31 -22.50
N MET A 5 33.55 -2.37 -22.19
CA MET A 5 32.14 -2.49 -22.52
C MET A 5 31.38 -1.39 -21.78
N ARG A 6 31.13 -0.26 -22.45
CA ARG A 6 30.16 0.73 -21.98
C ARG A 6 28.80 0.05 -22.03
N LEU A 7 28.21 -0.25 -20.88
CA LEU A 7 26.79 -0.54 -20.82
C LEU A 7 26.06 0.72 -21.29
N SER A 8 25.52 0.66 -22.50
CA SER A 8 24.54 1.62 -22.98
C SER A 8 23.41 1.65 -21.96
N SER A 9 23.26 2.79 -21.28
CA SER A 9 22.07 3.15 -20.51
C SER A 9 20.93 3.35 -21.51
N GLY A 10 20.46 2.26 -22.12
CA GLY A 10 19.24 2.24 -22.91
C GLY A 10 18.07 2.68 -22.02
N ARG A 11 17.12 3.41 -22.61
CA ARG A 11 15.84 3.73 -21.96
C ARG A 11 15.30 2.46 -21.33
N VAL A 12 15.30 2.41 -20.00
CA VAL A 12 14.61 1.35 -19.26
C VAL A 12 13.14 1.51 -19.60
N SER A 13 12.63 0.67 -20.49
CA SER A 13 11.19 0.48 -20.64
C SER A 13 10.66 0.17 -19.24
N VAL A 14 9.63 0.90 -18.81
CA VAL A 14 9.01 0.69 -17.50
C VAL A 14 8.31 -0.66 -17.57
N LEU A 15 9.06 -1.75 -17.37
CA LEU A 15 8.51 -3.08 -17.30
C LEU A 15 7.50 -3.08 -16.15
N PRO A 16 6.29 -3.64 -16.35
CA PRO A 16 5.34 -3.77 -15.27
C PRO A 16 6.03 -4.58 -14.16
N ARG A 17 6.11 -3.98 -12.96
CA ARG A 17 6.69 -4.63 -11.79
C ARG A 17 5.95 -5.93 -11.52
N ARG A 18 6.64 -7.06 -11.67
CA ARG A 18 6.09 -8.41 -11.41
C ARG A 18 7.06 -9.16 -10.50
N GLY A 19 6.55 -9.76 -9.44
CA GLY A 19 7.33 -10.60 -8.53
C GLY A 19 8.09 -9.82 -7.45
N ILE A 20 9.40 -10.08 -7.34
CA ILE A 20 10.25 -9.61 -6.22
C ILE A 20 10.35 -8.08 -6.15
N GLU A 21 10.21 -7.38 -7.27
CA GLU A 21 10.28 -5.91 -7.31
C GLU A 21 9.14 -5.21 -6.56
N GLU A 22 8.03 -5.90 -6.30
CA GLU A 22 6.93 -5.34 -5.50
C GLU A 22 7.32 -5.13 -4.03
N PHE A 23 8.32 -5.85 -3.53
CA PHE A 23 8.79 -5.75 -2.14
C PHE A 23 9.69 -4.53 -1.89
N PHE A 24 10.18 -3.89 -2.95
CA PHE A 24 11.13 -2.78 -2.84
C PHE A 24 10.50 -1.48 -3.36
N PRO A 25 10.21 -0.51 -2.47
CA PRO A 25 9.69 0.78 -2.92
C PRO A 25 10.75 1.50 -3.75
N VAL A 26 10.39 1.96 -4.95
CA VAL A 26 11.12 3.07 -5.58
C VAL A 26 10.70 4.30 -4.81
N GLN A 27 11.52 4.70 -3.84
CA GLN A 27 11.39 6.01 -3.23
C GLN A 27 11.59 7.02 -4.36
N GLN A 28 10.52 7.70 -4.75
CA GLN A 28 10.61 8.87 -5.61
C GLN A 28 11.18 9.97 -4.72
N ALA A 29 12.51 10.12 -4.70
CA ALA A 29 13.11 11.32 -4.17
C ALA A 29 12.69 12.46 -5.10
N ALA A 30 11.70 13.25 -4.69
CA ALA A 30 11.46 14.52 -5.34
C ALA A 30 12.71 15.35 -5.07
N GLY A 31 13.60 15.44 -6.07
CA GLY A 31 14.66 16.44 -6.04
C GLY A 31 14.01 17.81 -5.85
N GLU A 32 14.60 18.66 -5.01
CA GLU A 32 14.16 20.04 -4.83
C GLU A 32 13.97 20.69 -6.22
N GLY A 33 12.71 21.00 -6.57
CA GLY A 33 12.35 21.66 -7.83
C GLY A 33 11.72 20.80 -8.93
N ALA A 34 11.46 19.51 -8.73
CA ALA A 34 10.82 18.69 -9.78
C ALA A 34 9.35 19.09 -10.02
N LYS A 35 9.01 19.47 -11.27
CA LYS A 35 7.62 19.69 -11.72
C LYS A 35 6.82 18.39 -11.58
N ARG A 36 5.51 18.53 -11.29
CA ARG A 36 4.57 17.41 -11.03
C ARG A 36 4.60 16.31 -12.10
N ASP A 37 4.96 16.65 -13.34
CA ASP A 37 4.89 15.77 -14.50
C ASP A 37 6.24 15.12 -14.91
N SER A 38 7.35 15.49 -14.28
CA SER A 38 8.67 14.91 -14.58
C SER A 38 9.04 13.84 -13.57
N LEU A 39 8.40 12.67 -13.67
CA LEU A 39 8.64 11.53 -12.81
C LEU A 39 9.86 10.70 -13.29
N THR A 40 11.06 11.26 -13.22
CA THR A 40 12.29 10.47 -13.40
C THR A 40 12.44 9.57 -12.16
N LYS A 41 12.05 8.30 -12.29
CA LYS A 41 12.12 7.27 -11.24
C LYS A 41 13.56 6.84 -11.01
N VAL A 42 14.32 7.63 -10.27
CA VAL A 42 15.60 7.19 -9.68
C VAL A 42 15.28 6.32 -8.45
N PRO A 43 15.98 5.20 -8.20
CA PRO A 43 15.84 4.47 -6.94
C PRO A 43 16.27 5.39 -5.80
N GLY A 44 15.31 5.98 -5.08
CA GLY A 44 15.62 6.84 -3.94
C GLY A 44 16.45 6.08 -2.92
N THR A 45 17.62 6.62 -2.64
CA THR A 45 18.48 6.21 -1.56
C THR A 45 17.73 6.33 -0.23
N VAL A 46 17.61 5.21 0.48
CA VAL A 46 17.05 5.17 1.84
C VAL A 46 17.81 6.19 2.70
N GLY A 47 17.18 7.33 3.01
CA GLY A 47 17.80 8.39 3.81
C GLY A 47 17.45 9.84 3.48
N GLN A 48 16.72 10.16 2.40
CA GLN A 48 16.39 11.56 2.04
C GLN A 48 14.89 11.78 1.72
N ALA A 49 14.41 12.97 2.11
CA ALA A 49 13.09 13.58 1.93
C ALA A 49 11.86 12.87 2.56
N LYS A 50 11.00 13.67 3.21
CA LYS A 50 9.68 13.25 3.72
C LYS A 50 8.81 12.84 2.53
N VAL A 51 8.77 11.54 2.22
CA VAL A 51 7.87 10.99 1.20
C VAL A 51 6.45 11.46 1.51
N LEU A 52 5.83 12.15 0.55
CA LEU A 52 4.44 12.59 0.65
C LEU A 52 3.55 11.34 0.69
N VAL A 53 2.81 11.19 1.79
CA VAL A 53 1.94 10.03 2.03
C VAL A 53 0.53 10.52 2.28
N GLY A 54 -0.44 9.89 1.63
CA GLY A 54 -1.85 10.18 1.84
C GLY A 54 -2.36 9.89 3.27
N GLY A 55 -3.65 10.16 3.44
CA GLY A 55 -4.39 9.81 4.66
C GLY A 55 -4.63 8.30 4.80
N ASP A 56 -4.97 7.89 6.02
CA ASP A 56 -5.46 6.54 6.29
C ASP A 56 -6.93 6.39 5.89
N TRP A 57 -7.31 5.22 5.36
CA TRP A 57 -8.70 4.89 5.02
C TRP A 57 -9.62 4.99 6.24
N LYS A 58 -10.60 5.90 6.22
CA LYS A 58 -11.57 6.08 7.30
C LYS A 58 -12.70 5.04 7.20
N ALA A 59 -13.29 4.65 8.33
CA ALA A 59 -14.32 3.61 8.36
C ALA A 59 -15.55 3.98 7.50
N TRP A 60 -16.00 5.23 7.56
CA TRP A 60 -17.13 5.71 6.76
C TRP A 60 -16.88 5.61 5.24
N MET A 61 -15.65 5.84 4.78
CA MET A 61 -15.28 5.68 3.35
C MET A 61 -15.36 4.21 2.92
N LEU A 62 -14.95 3.30 3.82
CA LEU A 62 -14.94 1.86 3.55
C LEU A 62 -16.34 1.25 3.53
N ARG A 63 -17.28 1.81 4.32
CA ARG A 63 -18.68 1.36 4.32
C ARG A 63 -19.38 1.56 2.98
N GLN A 64 -18.97 2.56 2.20
CA GLN A 64 -19.53 2.86 0.87
C GLN A 64 -18.96 1.97 -0.25
N LYS A 65 -17.99 1.08 0.02
CA LYS A 65 -17.33 0.25 -1.00
C LYS A 65 -17.92 -1.15 -1.09
N SER A 66 -17.89 -1.75 -2.28
CA SER A 66 -18.32 -3.15 -2.45
C SER A 66 -17.41 -4.12 -1.70
N THR A 67 -17.89 -5.33 -1.40
CA THR A 67 -17.06 -6.35 -0.73
C THR A 67 -15.87 -6.79 -1.60
N ASP A 68 -16.05 -6.82 -2.92
CA ASP A 68 -14.98 -7.12 -3.88
C ASP A 68 -13.90 -6.02 -3.90
N ASP A 69 -14.30 -4.74 -3.86
CA ASP A 69 -13.34 -3.63 -3.76
C ASP A 69 -12.58 -3.65 -2.43
N LEU A 70 -13.23 -4.01 -1.32
CA LEU A 70 -12.56 -4.18 -0.04
C LEU A 70 -11.53 -5.32 -0.08
N HIS A 71 -11.84 -6.41 -0.79
CA HIS A 71 -10.92 -7.53 -0.97
C HIS A 71 -9.70 -7.15 -1.83
N LYS A 72 -9.92 -6.45 -2.94
CA LYS A 72 -8.82 -5.89 -3.75
C LYS A 72 -7.97 -4.91 -2.95
N LEU A 73 -8.61 -4.01 -2.21
CA LEU A 73 -7.94 -3.04 -1.35
C LEU A 73 -7.10 -3.72 -0.26
N TRP A 74 -7.60 -4.81 0.32
CA TRP A 74 -6.85 -5.60 1.30
C TRP A 74 -5.50 -6.07 0.74
N TYR A 75 -5.46 -6.59 -0.49
CA TYR A 75 -4.21 -7.01 -1.12
C TYR A 75 -3.29 -5.84 -1.47
N VAL A 76 -3.83 -4.71 -1.91
CA VAL A 76 -3.03 -3.49 -2.13
C VAL A 76 -2.34 -3.06 -0.83
N LEU A 77 -3.08 -3.03 0.28
CA LEU A 77 -2.53 -2.70 1.60
C LEU A 77 -1.54 -3.76 2.11
N LEU A 78 -1.76 -5.03 1.79
CA LEU A 78 -0.86 -6.13 2.14
C LEU A 78 0.50 -5.98 1.44
N LYS A 79 0.50 -5.65 0.15
CA LYS A 79 1.74 -5.41 -0.60
C LYS A 79 2.53 -4.23 -0.02
N GLU A 80 1.85 -3.12 0.26
CA GLU A 80 2.46 -1.97 0.92
C GLU A 80 3.01 -2.34 2.31
N ARG A 81 2.26 -3.10 3.12
CA ARG A 81 2.73 -3.57 4.43
C ARG A 81 4.02 -4.39 4.30
N ASN A 82 4.10 -5.28 3.31
CA ASN A 82 5.27 -6.12 3.08
C ASN A 82 6.47 -5.27 2.61
N ALA A 83 6.26 -4.32 1.70
CA ALA A 83 7.31 -3.39 1.27
C ALA A 83 7.87 -2.56 2.43
N LEU A 84 7.02 -2.06 3.32
CA LEU A 84 7.43 -1.33 4.53
C LEU A 84 8.20 -2.20 5.54
N LEU A 85 7.94 -3.51 5.59
CA LEU A 85 8.69 -4.43 6.45
C LEU A 85 10.11 -4.64 5.90
N THR A 86 10.24 -4.84 4.59
CA THR A 86 11.53 -4.94 3.89
C THR A 86 12.34 -3.66 4.07
N GLU A 87 11.71 -2.50 3.85
CA GLU A 87 12.35 -1.18 4.04
C GLU A 87 12.84 -0.99 5.48
N ARG A 88 12.05 -1.39 6.47
CA ARG A 88 12.45 -1.34 7.88
C ARG A 88 13.63 -2.27 8.18
N ALA A 89 13.62 -3.50 7.65
CA ALA A 89 14.70 -4.46 7.85
C ALA A 89 16.01 -3.93 7.24
N HIS A 90 15.93 -3.39 6.02
CA HIS A 90 17.05 -2.77 5.33
C HIS A 90 17.58 -1.54 6.07
N ALA A 91 16.70 -0.67 6.58
CA ALA A 91 17.08 0.50 7.37
C ALA A 91 17.85 0.09 8.64
N ARG A 92 17.36 -0.92 9.37
CA ARG A 92 18.07 -1.48 10.53
C ARG A 92 19.42 -2.06 10.17
N ALA A 93 19.52 -2.83 9.09
CA ALA A 93 20.77 -3.44 8.66
C ALA A 93 21.85 -2.40 8.31
N LYS A 94 21.43 -1.24 7.77
CA LYS A 94 22.30 -0.11 7.45
C LYS A 94 22.51 0.87 8.62
N GLY A 95 21.87 0.65 9.77
CA GLY A 95 21.93 1.59 10.90
C GLY A 95 21.29 2.95 10.63
N ILE A 96 20.42 3.05 9.61
CA ILE A 96 19.76 4.30 9.22
C ILE A 96 18.31 4.32 9.72
N GLN A 97 17.78 5.52 9.98
CA GLN A 97 16.38 5.67 10.35
C GLN A 97 15.47 5.43 9.14
N MET A 98 14.38 4.67 9.34
CA MET A 98 13.38 4.44 8.31
C MET A 98 12.71 5.77 7.92
N PRO A 99 12.59 6.07 6.61
CA PRO A 99 11.85 7.24 6.17
C PRO A 99 10.35 7.04 6.44
N ASN A 100 9.73 8.01 7.10
CA ASN A 100 8.30 8.07 7.39
C ASN A 100 7.71 6.80 8.07
N PRO A 101 8.07 6.51 9.33
CA PRO A 101 7.61 5.31 10.06
C PRO A 101 6.09 5.27 10.27
N GLU A 102 5.41 6.41 10.19
CA GLU A 102 3.95 6.52 10.37
C GLU A 102 3.16 5.79 9.28
N ARG A 103 3.74 5.61 8.08
CA ARG A 103 3.12 4.85 6.96
C ARG A 103 2.63 3.49 7.41
N ARG A 104 3.47 2.77 8.16
CA ARG A 104 3.13 1.44 8.68
C ARG A 104 1.93 1.49 9.62
N THR A 105 1.84 2.51 10.46
CA THR A 105 0.71 2.71 11.37
C THR A 105 -0.57 3.04 10.59
N LYS A 106 -0.49 3.87 9.55
CA LYS A 106 -1.63 4.19 8.67
C LYS A 106 -2.17 2.94 7.97
N VAL A 107 -1.29 2.13 7.37
CA VAL A 107 -1.67 0.87 6.70
C VAL A 107 -2.34 -0.10 7.68
N LYS A 108 -1.75 -0.27 8.88
CA LYS A 108 -2.34 -1.11 9.93
C LYS A 108 -3.74 -0.64 10.34
N LYS A 109 -3.93 0.67 10.54
CA LYS A 109 -5.23 1.27 10.89
C LYS A 109 -6.26 1.01 9.78
N SER A 110 -5.88 1.19 8.51
CA SER A 110 -6.75 0.90 7.37
C SER A 110 -7.15 -0.57 7.31
N MET A 111 -6.21 -1.50 7.48
CA MET A 111 -6.52 -2.94 7.51
C MET A 111 -7.45 -3.31 8.66
N ALA A 112 -7.23 -2.76 9.87
CA ALA A 112 -8.10 -3.01 11.01
C ALA A 112 -9.54 -2.52 10.75
N ARG A 113 -9.70 -1.36 10.12
CA ARG A 113 -11.03 -0.83 9.77
C ARG A 113 -11.72 -1.64 8.67
N ILE A 114 -10.99 -2.22 7.72
CA ILE A 114 -11.60 -3.15 6.75
C ILE A 114 -12.19 -4.36 7.49
N LYS A 115 -11.45 -4.96 8.44
CA LYS A 115 -11.98 -6.06 9.25
C LYS A 115 -13.22 -5.65 10.05
N LEU A 116 -13.20 -4.47 10.66
CA LEU A 116 -14.33 -3.93 11.40
C LEU A 116 -15.57 -3.82 10.50
N VAL A 117 -15.45 -3.19 9.33
CA VAL A 117 -16.58 -3.01 8.39
C VAL A 117 -17.13 -4.36 7.89
N LEU A 118 -16.26 -5.34 7.62
CA LEU A 118 -16.71 -6.68 7.23
C LEU A 118 -17.46 -7.39 8.37
N HIS A 119 -17.01 -7.21 9.61
CA HIS A 119 -17.70 -7.74 10.78
C HIS A 119 -19.07 -7.07 10.99
N GLU A 120 -19.14 -5.74 10.94
CA GLU A 120 -20.40 -4.97 11.00
C GLU A 120 -21.41 -5.48 9.95
N ARG A 121 -20.96 -5.68 8.70
CA ARG A 121 -21.82 -6.20 7.62
C ARG A 121 -22.32 -7.62 7.90
N SER A 122 -21.47 -8.48 8.45
CA SER A 122 -21.85 -9.86 8.80
C SER A 122 -22.92 -9.87 9.89
N GLN A 123 -22.77 -9.03 10.92
CA GLN A 123 -23.77 -8.90 11.98
C GLN A 123 -25.13 -8.42 11.43
N VAL A 124 -25.13 -7.38 10.59
CA VAL A 124 -26.36 -6.86 9.96
C VAL A 124 -27.01 -7.92 9.08
N TYR A 125 -26.23 -8.67 8.31
CA TYR A 125 -26.75 -9.76 7.49
C TYR A 125 -27.43 -10.83 8.35
N GLN A 126 -26.78 -11.28 9.43
CA GLN A 126 -27.35 -12.28 10.35
C GLN A 126 -28.64 -11.77 11.01
N ALA A 127 -28.66 -10.53 11.47
CA ALA A 127 -29.85 -9.92 12.07
C ALA A 127 -31.01 -9.84 11.07
N ASN A 128 -30.74 -9.45 9.82
CA ASN A 128 -31.76 -9.40 8.76
C ASN A 128 -32.31 -10.79 8.41
N GLN A 129 -31.45 -11.82 8.39
CA GLN A 129 -31.89 -13.19 8.14
C GLN A 129 -32.76 -13.73 9.28
N ALA A 130 -32.41 -13.42 10.53
CA ALA A 130 -33.21 -13.80 11.70
C ALA A 130 -34.60 -13.12 11.69
N ALA A 131 -34.66 -11.82 11.37
CA ALA A 131 -35.91 -11.09 11.28
C ALA A 131 -36.85 -11.66 10.19
N LYS A 132 -36.31 -12.05 9.03
CA LYS A 132 -37.08 -12.71 7.97
C LYS A 132 -37.66 -14.05 8.41
N ALA A 133 -36.88 -14.85 9.16
CA ALA A 133 -37.34 -16.14 9.65
C ALA A 133 -38.48 -16.00 10.67
N GLN A 134 -38.44 -14.96 11.52
CA GLN A 134 -39.52 -14.66 12.47
C GLN A 134 -40.80 -14.19 11.79
N GLY A 135 -40.70 -13.35 10.74
CA GLY A 135 -41.86 -12.92 9.96
C GLY A 135 -42.59 -14.08 9.28
N ALA A 136 -41.84 -15.04 8.73
CA ALA A 136 -42.40 -16.23 8.09
C ALA A 136 -43.07 -17.23 9.07
N GLN A 137 -42.89 -17.06 10.38
CA GLN A 137 -43.55 -17.87 11.42
C GLN A 137 -44.82 -17.20 11.96
N GLN A 138 -45.04 -15.93 11.62
CA GLN A 138 -46.20 -15.14 12.06
C GLN A 138 -47.29 -15.04 10.98
N GLU A 139 -46.97 -15.43 9.74
CA GLU A 139 -47.92 -15.67 8.65
C GLU A 139 -48.34 -17.15 8.60
#